data_AF-A0A3Q0E646-F1
#
_entry.id   AF-A0A3Q0E646-F1
#
_cell.length_a   1.000
_cell.length_b   1.000
_cell.length_c   1.000
_cell.angle_alpha   90.00
_cell.angle_beta   90.00
_cell.angle_gamma   90.00
#
_symmetry.space_group_name_H-M   'P 1'
#
loop_
_entity.id
_entity.type
_entity.pdbx_description
1 polymer ?
#
loop_
_entity_poly.entity_id
_entity_poly.type
_entity_poly.pdbx_seq_one_letter_code
_entity_poly.pdbx_strand_id
1 'polypeptide(L)'
;MTEYKLVVVGAGGVGKSALTIQLIQNHFVDEYDPTIEDSYRKQVVIDGETCLLDILDTAGQEEYSAMRDQYMRTGEGFLCVFAINNTKSFEDIHHYREQIKRVKDSEDVPMVLVGNKCDLPSRTVDTKQAQDLARSYGIPFIETSAKTRQRVEDAFYTLVREIRQYRLKKISKEEKTPGCVKIKKCIIMGVDDAFYTLVREIRKHKEKMSKDGKKKKKKSKTKCIIM
;
A
#
# COMPACT_ATOMS: atom_id res chain seq x y z
N MET A 1 -0.10 -13.01 -14.42
CA MET A 1 0.44 -12.90 -13.06
C MET A 1 0.72 -11.45 -12.77
N THR A 2 0.05 -10.88 -11.78
CA THR A 2 0.16 -9.45 -11.44
C THR A 2 1.50 -9.16 -10.78
N GLU A 3 2.21 -8.12 -11.23
CA GLU A 3 3.43 -7.60 -10.59
C GLU A 3 3.09 -6.36 -9.76
N TYR A 4 3.75 -6.23 -8.60
CA TYR A 4 3.65 -5.09 -7.69
C TYR A 4 5.05 -4.57 -7.37
N LYS A 5 5.33 -3.32 -7.76
CA LYS A 5 6.61 -2.65 -7.46
C LYS A 5 6.56 -1.97 -6.10
N LEU A 6 7.24 -2.55 -5.13
CA LEU A 6 7.27 -2.07 -3.75
C LEU A 6 8.62 -1.39 -3.49
N VAL A 7 8.61 -0.27 -2.78
CA VAL A 7 9.85 0.43 -2.38
C VAL A 7 9.91 0.54 -0.87
N VAL A 8 11.04 0.16 -0.27
CA VAL A 8 11.27 0.26 1.16
C VAL A 8 12.10 1.51 1.43
N VAL A 9 11.53 2.49 2.14
CA VAL A 9 12.19 3.76 2.47
C VAL A 9 12.27 3.97 3.98
N GLY A 10 13.22 4.80 4.42
CA GLY A 10 13.47 5.06 5.83
C GLY A 10 14.94 5.33 6.11
N ALA A 11 15.24 5.84 7.30
CA ALA A 11 16.58 6.22 7.70
C ALA A 11 17.58 5.05 7.66
N GLY A 12 18.88 5.36 7.70
CA GLY A 12 19.93 4.36 7.87
C GLY A 12 19.74 3.50 9.12
N GLY A 13 20.01 2.20 9.02
CA GLY A 13 20.02 1.29 10.18
C GLY A 13 18.65 0.93 10.78
N VAL A 14 17.53 1.35 10.19
CA VAL A 14 16.18 0.98 10.68
C VAL A 14 15.80 -0.48 10.39
N GLY A 15 16.53 -1.15 9.49
CA GLY A 15 16.34 -2.56 9.13
C GLY A 15 15.48 -2.80 7.88
N LYS A 16 15.57 -1.92 6.87
CA LYS A 16 14.89 -2.07 5.57
C LYS A 16 15.28 -3.36 4.87
N SER A 17 16.59 -3.54 4.68
CA SER A 17 17.20 -4.72 4.08
C SER A 17 16.92 -5.98 4.89
N ALA A 18 16.99 -5.89 6.23
CA ALA A 18 16.65 -7.00 7.10
C ALA A 18 15.19 -7.45 6.93
N LEU A 19 14.23 -6.53 6.78
CA LEU A 19 12.84 -6.88 6.48
C LEU A 19 12.70 -7.53 5.10
N THR A 20 13.37 -6.99 4.09
CA THR A 20 13.33 -7.50 2.72
C THR A 20 13.95 -8.91 2.65
N ILE A 21 15.15 -9.10 3.17
CA ILE A 21 15.84 -10.40 3.20
C ILE A 21 15.03 -11.41 4.02
N GLN A 22 14.47 -11.02 5.17
CA GLN A 22 13.63 -11.90 5.97
C GLN A 22 12.38 -12.34 5.19
N LEU A 23 11.77 -11.45 4.40
CA LEU A 23 10.68 -11.83 3.52
C LEU A 23 11.15 -12.79 2.41
N ILE A 24 12.28 -12.53 1.76
CA ILE A 24 12.73 -13.30 0.59
C ILE A 24 13.28 -14.67 0.97
N GLN A 25 14.21 -14.71 1.93
CA GLN A 25 15.04 -15.86 2.26
C GLN A 25 14.59 -16.60 3.52
N ASN A 26 13.64 -16.05 4.30
CA ASN A 26 13.28 -16.55 5.63
C ASN A 26 14.50 -16.70 6.56
N HIS A 27 15.47 -15.80 6.39
CA HIS A 27 16.71 -15.79 7.14
C HIS A 27 16.97 -14.38 7.67
N PHE A 28 17.54 -14.31 8.88
CA PHE A 28 18.01 -13.07 9.47
C PHE A 28 19.55 -13.08 9.47
N VAL A 29 20.15 -12.06 8.88
CA VAL A 29 21.60 -11.90 8.82
C VAL A 29 22.02 -10.88 9.89
N ASP A 30 22.82 -11.31 10.86
CA ASP A 30 23.29 -10.48 11.97
C ASP A 30 24.38 -9.48 11.53
N GLU A 31 25.23 -9.86 10.57
CA GLU A 31 26.28 -9.00 9.99
C GLU A 31 25.78 -8.35 8.70
N TYR A 32 25.82 -7.02 8.64
CA TYR A 32 25.23 -6.27 7.54
C TYR A 32 26.24 -5.31 6.93
N ASP A 33 26.46 -5.45 5.63
CA ASP A 33 27.16 -4.48 4.78
C ASP A 33 26.15 -3.42 4.30
N PRO A 34 26.38 -2.11 4.52
CA PRO A 34 25.48 -1.06 4.05
C PRO A 34 25.11 -1.18 2.57
N THR A 35 23.86 -1.57 2.27
CA THR A 35 23.31 -1.60 0.91
C THR A 35 23.35 -0.22 0.26
N ILE A 36 23.74 -0.20 -1.03
CA ILE A 36 23.62 0.95 -1.93
C ILE A 36 22.20 0.98 -2.52
N GLU A 37 21.83 -0.06 -3.27
CA GLU A 37 20.48 -0.30 -3.80
C GLU A 37 20.41 -1.76 -4.27
N ASP A 38 19.39 -2.50 -3.85
CA ASP A 38 19.18 -3.89 -4.27
C ASP A 38 17.72 -4.14 -4.66
N SER A 39 17.52 -4.94 -5.72
CA SER A 39 16.19 -5.36 -6.20
C SER A 39 15.99 -6.85 -5.96
N TYR A 40 14.87 -7.19 -5.32
CA TYR A 40 14.50 -8.56 -5.00
C TYR A 40 13.14 -8.91 -5.58
N ARG A 41 13.00 -10.15 -6.05
CA ARG A 41 11.74 -10.65 -6.62
C ARG A 41 11.26 -11.90 -5.91
N LYS A 42 9.98 -11.94 -5.54
CA LYS A 42 9.35 -13.11 -4.91
C LYS A 42 7.94 -13.33 -5.41
N GLN A 43 7.67 -14.55 -5.87
CA GLN A 43 6.32 -15.02 -6.14
C GLN A 43 5.63 -15.40 -4.83
N VAL A 44 4.44 -14.85 -4.59
CA VAL A 44 3.63 -15.09 -3.39
C VAL A 44 2.15 -15.22 -3.76
N VAL A 45 1.35 -15.76 -2.83
CA VAL A 45 -0.11 -15.79 -2.94
C VAL A 45 -0.68 -14.87 -1.85
N ILE A 46 -1.35 -13.78 -2.25
CA ILE A 46 -1.94 -12.81 -1.34
C ILE A 46 -3.45 -12.77 -1.58
N ASP A 47 -4.21 -13.18 -0.57
CA ASP A 47 -5.68 -13.26 -0.59
C ASP A 47 -6.21 -14.17 -1.73
N GLY A 48 -5.50 -15.28 -1.99
CA GLY A 48 -5.84 -16.26 -3.03
C GLY A 48 -5.39 -15.91 -4.45
N GLU A 49 -4.79 -14.73 -4.66
CA GLU A 49 -4.23 -14.32 -5.97
C GLU A 49 -2.71 -14.46 -5.97
N THR A 50 -2.18 -15.17 -6.97
CA THR A 50 -0.73 -15.31 -7.19
C THR A 50 -0.16 -14.06 -7.85
N CYS A 51 0.81 -13.42 -7.20
CA CYS A 51 1.45 -12.19 -7.68
C CYS A 51 2.97 -12.21 -7.49
N LEU A 52 3.66 -11.34 -8.23
CA LEU A 52 5.10 -11.12 -8.15
C LEU A 52 5.34 -9.82 -7.36
N LEU A 53 6.09 -9.91 -6.27
CA LEU A 53 6.61 -8.72 -5.59
C LEU A 53 7.95 -8.37 -6.22
N ASP A 54 8.09 -7.14 -6.71
CA ASP A 54 9.34 -6.54 -7.17
C ASP A 54 9.73 -5.47 -6.15
N ILE A 55 10.63 -5.83 -5.23
CA ILE A 55 10.95 -5.04 -4.03
C ILE A 55 12.28 -4.34 -4.25
N LEU A 56 12.26 -3.01 -4.17
CA LEU A 56 13.46 -2.21 -4.13
C LEU A 56 13.82 -1.85 -2.70
N ASP A 57 15.00 -2.29 -2.27
CA ASP A 57 15.62 -1.91 -1.02
C ASP A 57 16.60 -0.76 -1.26
N THR A 58 16.44 0.35 -0.53
CA THR A 58 17.23 1.58 -0.75
C THR A 58 18.27 1.76 0.35
N ALA A 59 19.44 2.31 0.01
CA ALA A 59 20.32 2.89 1.02
C ALA A 59 19.55 3.91 1.88
N GLY A 60 19.77 3.89 3.19
CA GLY A 60 19.30 4.96 4.09
C GLY A 60 20.29 6.13 4.19
N GLN A 61 21.31 6.17 3.33
CA GLN A 61 22.29 7.24 3.22
C GLN A 61 22.05 8.03 1.95
N GLU A 62 21.95 9.34 2.11
CA GLU A 62 21.14 10.24 1.28
C GLU A 62 21.98 11.19 0.42
N GLU A 63 23.05 10.71 -0.20
CA GLU A 63 24.01 11.60 -0.87
C GLU A 63 23.64 11.97 -2.32
N TYR A 64 22.68 11.28 -2.96
CA TYR A 64 22.29 11.56 -4.36
C TYR A 64 20.76 11.68 -4.57
N SER A 65 20.30 12.91 -4.82
CA SER A 65 18.88 13.26 -4.98
C SER A 65 18.25 12.79 -6.31
N ALA A 66 19.01 12.68 -7.39
CA ALA A 66 18.48 12.33 -8.72
C ALA A 66 18.05 10.85 -8.84
N MET A 67 18.82 9.93 -8.24
CA MET A 67 18.48 8.51 -8.22
C MET A 67 17.26 8.23 -7.33
N ARG A 68 17.10 9.03 -6.27
CA ARG A 68 15.94 8.97 -5.37
C ARG A 68 14.61 9.14 -6.08
N ASP A 69 14.54 10.18 -6.92
CA ASP A 69 13.30 10.47 -7.63
C ASP A 69 12.94 9.36 -8.64
N GLN A 70 13.91 8.59 -9.15
CA GLN A 70 13.65 7.53 -10.11
C GLN A 70 12.85 6.39 -9.49
N TYR A 71 13.28 5.84 -8.35
CA TYR A 71 12.53 4.76 -7.71
C TYR A 71 11.21 5.22 -7.10
N MET A 72 11.13 6.48 -6.64
CA MET A 72 9.87 7.06 -6.20
C MET A 72 8.89 7.22 -7.36
N ARG A 73 9.37 7.53 -8.58
CA ARG A 73 8.52 7.56 -9.78
C ARG A 73 8.02 6.17 -10.17
N THR A 74 8.86 5.13 -10.10
CA THR A 74 8.48 3.79 -10.59
C THR A 74 7.74 2.93 -9.56
N GLY A 75 7.96 3.15 -8.26
CA GLY A 75 7.35 2.37 -7.17
C GLY A 75 5.84 2.56 -7.06
N GLU A 76 5.07 1.49 -6.95
CA GLU A 76 3.60 1.57 -6.87
C GLU A 76 3.09 1.74 -5.44
N GLY A 77 3.87 1.28 -4.45
CA GLY A 77 3.60 1.49 -3.04
C GLY A 77 4.88 1.52 -2.22
N PHE A 78 4.79 2.15 -1.05
CA PHE A 78 5.95 2.47 -0.21
C PHE A 78 5.79 1.92 1.21
N LEU A 79 6.79 1.18 1.69
CA LEU A 79 6.95 0.90 3.12
C LEU A 79 7.80 2.02 3.74
N CYS A 80 7.20 2.79 4.65
CA CYS A 80 7.89 3.83 5.39
C CYS A 80 8.35 3.24 6.73
N VAL A 81 9.63 2.89 6.82
CA VAL A 81 10.20 2.13 7.95
C VAL A 81 10.95 3.05 8.90
N PHE A 82 10.60 2.96 10.19
CA PHE A 82 11.40 3.50 11.29
C PHE A 82 11.73 2.39 12.29
N ALA A 83 12.65 2.63 13.21
CA ALA A 83 12.93 1.70 14.30
C ALA A 83 12.33 2.21 15.62
N ILE A 84 11.64 1.36 16.38
CA ILE A 84 10.96 1.76 17.63
C ILE A 84 11.91 2.25 18.73
N ASN A 85 13.20 1.96 18.61
CA ASN A 85 14.27 2.39 19.51
C ASN A 85 15.07 3.60 18.99
N ASN A 86 14.58 4.27 17.93
CA ASN A 86 15.22 5.43 17.33
C ASN A 86 14.18 6.51 16.97
N THR A 87 14.01 7.48 17.87
CA THR A 87 13.06 8.59 17.71
C THR A 87 13.36 9.44 16.47
N LYS A 88 14.63 9.68 16.15
CA LYS A 88 15.01 10.46 14.97
C LYS A 88 14.49 9.80 13.67
N SER A 89 14.62 8.47 13.58
CA SER A 89 14.09 7.73 12.42
C SER A 89 12.58 7.83 12.27
N PHE A 90 11.84 8.02 13.36
CA PHE A 90 10.39 8.22 13.34
C PHE A 90 10.01 9.63 12.88
N GLU A 91 10.76 10.65 13.31
CA GLU A 91 10.58 12.03 12.84
C GLU A 91 10.83 12.15 11.33
N ASP A 92 11.84 11.44 10.82
CA ASP A 92 12.23 11.48 9.40
C ASP A 92 11.16 10.89 8.47
N ILE A 93 10.20 10.10 8.99
CA ILE A 93 9.08 9.56 8.20
C ILE A 93 8.31 10.66 7.48
N HIS A 94 8.15 11.83 8.11
CA HIS A 94 7.46 12.95 7.47
C HIS A 94 8.19 13.41 6.21
N HIS A 95 9.51 13.47 6.24
CA HIS A 95 10.33 13.86 5.09
C HIS A 95 10.21 12.85 3.95
N TYR A 96 10.30 11.55 4.23
CA TYR A 96 10.11 10.51 3.21
C TYR A 96 8.72 10.59 2.56
N ARG A 97 7.67 10.77 3.36
CA ARG A 97 6.30 10.89 2.86
C ARG A 97 6.14 12.07 1.92
N GLU A 98 6.58 13.27 2.32
CA GLU A 98 6.44 14.47 1.47
C GLU A 98 7.24 14.36 0.18
N GLN A 99 8.42 13.73 0.22
CA GLN A 99 9.19 13.44 -0.99
C GLN A 99 8.44 12.51 -1.95
N ILE A 100 7.88 11.40 -1.43
CA ILE A 100 7.09 10.46 -2.25
C ILE A 100 5.92 11.19 -2.89
N LYS A 101 5.15 11.96 -2.13
CA LYS A 101 3.99 12.70 -2.63
C LYS A 101 4.36 13.69 -3.73
N ARG A 102 5.45 14.45 -3.52
CA ARG A 102 5.98 15.40 -4.49
C ARG A 102 6.37 14.71 -5.79
N VAL A 103 7.09 13.59 -5.71
CA VAL A 103 7.56 12.86 -6.90
C VAL A 103 6.41 12.17 -7.63
N LYS A 104 5.40 11.69 -6.90
CA LYS A 104 4.19 11.07 -7.45
C LYS A 104 3.16 12.07 -7.96
N ASP A 105 3.31 13.35 -7.62
CA ASP A 105 2.31 14.39 -7.84
C ASP A 105 0.91 13.94 -7.38
N SER A 106 0.85 13.36 -6.17
CA SER A 106 -0.38 12.77 -5.64
C SER A 106 -0.42 12.74 -4.12
N GLU A 107 -1.59 13.04 -3.56
CA GLU A 107 -1.88 12.94 -2.13
C GLU A 107 -2.28 11.52 -1.69
N ASP A 108 -2.80 10.70 -2.61
CA ASP A 108 -3.35 9.37 -2.35
C ASP A 108 -2.38 8.29 -2.85
N VAL A 109 -1.14 8.29 -2.35
CA VAL A 109 -0.14 7.28 -2.72
C VAL A 109 -0.23 6.10 -1.75
N PRO A 110 -0.25 4.84 -2.23
CA PRO A 110 -0.26 3.66 -1.35
C PRO A 110 0.99 3.62 -0.47
N MET A 111 0.80 3.68 0.85
CA MET A 111 1.89 3.57 1.82
C MET A 111 1.46 2.74 3.03
N VAL A 112 2.43 2.18 3.73
CA VAL A 112 2.25 1.56 5.05
C VAL A 112 3.37 2.05 5.97
N LEU A 113 3.01 2.50 7.17
CA LEU A 113 3.96 2.86 8.22
C LEU A 113 4.42 1.59 8.95
N VAL A 114 5.73 1.41 9.08
CA VAL A 114 6.33 0.22 9.71
C VAL A 114 7.23 0.63 10.86
N GLY A 115 6.89 0.17 12.07
CA GLY A 115 7.75 0.30 13.26
C GLY A 115 8.53 -0.99 13.48
N ASN A 116 9.78 -1.04 13.00
CA ASN A 116 10.62 -2.23 13.09
C ASN A 116 11.35 -2.32 14.44
N LYS A 117 11.95 -3.49 14.71
CA LYS A 117 12.70 -3.84 15.92
C LYS A 117 11.83 -3.90 17.18
N CYS A 118 10.56 -4.29 17.04
CA CYS A 118 9.64 -4.41 18.17
C CYS A 118 10.03 -5.49 19.20
N ASP A 119 11.01 -6.33 18.87
CA ASP A 119 11.65 -7.29 19.77
C ASP A 119 12.59 -6.64 20.79
N LEU A 120 13.04 -5.40 20.57
CA LEU A 120 13.96 -4.72 21.49
C LEU A 120 13.20 -4.11 22.68
N PRO A 121 13.72 -4.26 23.91
CA PRO A 121 13.10 -3.66 25.09
C PRO A 121 13.30 -2.13 25.17
N SER A 122 14.32 -1.59 24.48
CA SER A 122 14.69 -0.17 24.48
C SER A 122 13.80 0.69 23.58
N ARG A 123 12.47 0.61 23.75
CA ARG A 123 11.51 1.42 23.00
C ARG A 123 11.64 2.90 23.38
N THR A 124 11.76 3.77 22.37
CA THR A 124 11.73 5.23 22.52
C THR A 124 10.56 5.89 21.77
N VAL A 125 9.88 5.13 20.91
CA VAL A 125 8.67 5.56 20.18
C VAL A 125 7.50 4.68 20.62
N ASP A 126 6.50 5.30 21.24
CA ASP A 126 5.32 4.58 21.72
C ASP A 126 4.43 4.12 20.57
N THR A 127 3.86 2.92 20.71
CA THR A 127 2.91 2.38 19.73
C THR A 127 1.75 3.36 19.46
N LYS A 128 1.27 4.06 20.51
CA LYS A 128 0.21 5.06 20.37
C LYS A 128 0.63 6.24 19.49
N GLN A 129 1.84 6.77 19.67
CA GLN A 129 2.37 7.87 18.85
C GLN A 129 2.43 7.48 17.37
N ALA A 130 2.93 6.28 17.08
CA ALA A 130 3.01 5.77 15.71
C ALA A 130 1.62 5.51 15.09
N GLN A 131 0.66 5.00 15.88
CA GLN A 131 -0.72 4.82 15.45
C GLN A 131 -1.41 6.16 15.14
N ASP A 132 -1.22 7.17 15.99
CA ASP A 132 -1.81 8.50 15.79
C ASP A 132 -1.21 9.17 14.54
N LEU A 133 0.09 9.01 14.28
CA LEU A 133 0.73 9.48 13.05
C LEU A 133 0.20 8.76 11.80
N ALA A 134 0.08 7.43 11.84
CA ALA A 134 -0.47 6.68 10.71
C ALA A 134 -1.93 7.07 10.42
N ARG A 135 -2.73 7.31 11.47
CA ARG A 135 -4.10 7.80 11.35
C ARG A 135 -4.16 9.20 10.74
N SER A 136 -3.26 10.11 11.12
CA SER A 136 -3.23 11.46 10.54
C SER A 136 -2.86 11.44 9.05
N TYR A 137 -2.05 10.46 8.63
CA TYR A 137 -1.73 10.23 7.22
C TYR A 137 -2.77 9.40 6.46
N GLY A 138 -3.69 8.74 7.17
CA GLY A 138 -4.69 7.86 6.57
C GLY A 138 -4.11 6.55 6.03
N ILE A 139 -3.02 6.06 6.61
CA ILE A 139 -2.31 4.84 6.16
C ILE A 139 -2.29 3.77 7.26
N PRO A 140 -2.12 2.48 6.91
CA PRO A 140 -1.96 1.41 7.90
C PRO A 140 -0.65 1.54 8.69
N PHE A 141 -0.66 1.06 9.94
CA PHE A 141 0.53 0.92 10.78
C PHE A 141 0.73 -0.52 11.22
N ILE A 142 1.97 -1.02 11.09
CA ILE A 142 2.35 -2.37 11.48
C ILE A 142 3.67 -2.31 12.26
N GLU A 143 3.69 -2.88 13.46
CA GLU A 143 4.94 -3.15 14.18
C GLU A 143 5.52 -4.49 13.72
N THR A 144 6.82 -4.50 13.44
CA THR A 144 7.53 -5.67 12.90
C THR A 144 8.82 -5.93 13.65
N SER A 145 9.27 -7.18 13.56
CA SER A 145 10.62 -7.55 13.93
C SER A 145 11.19 -8.41 12.81
N ALA A 146 12.17 -7.85 12.09
CA ALA A 146 12.94 -8.61 11.12
C ALA A 146 13.68 -9.79 11.79
N LYS A 147 14.11 -9.64 13.05
CA LYS A 147 14.84 -10.68 13.81
C LYS A 147 13.97 -11.91 14.10
N THR A 148 12.76 -11.69 14.59
CA THR A 148 11.84 -12.77 14.98
C THR A 148 10.84 -13.15 13.87
N ARG A 149 10.94 -12.49 12.70
CA ARG A 149 9.98 -12.57 11.59
C ARG A 149 8.56 -12.10 11.96
N GLN A 150 8.37 -11.49 13.13
CA GLN A 150 7.06 -11.01 13.55
C GLN A 150 6.51 -9.99 12.54
N ARG A 151 5.37 -10.36 11.93
CA ARG A 151 4.56 -9.52 11.04
C ARG A 151 5.29 -8.94 9.83
N VAL A 152 6.40 -9.55 9.42
CA VAL A 152 7.14 -9.13 8.22
C VAL A 152 6.25 -9.27 6.99
N GLU A 153 5.63 -10.44 6.78
CA GLU A 153 4.70 -10.67 5.65
C GLU A 153 3.50 -9.72 5.69
N ASP A 154 2.91 -9.50 6.87
CA ASP A 154 1.78 -8.58 7.05
C ASP A 154 2.09 -7.18 6.50
N ALA A 155 3.30 -6.66 6.71
CA ALA A 155 3.71 -5.34 6.24
C ALA A 155 3.65 -5.24 4.70
N PHE A 156 4.32 -6.17 4.01
CA PHE A 156 4.34 -6.19 2.54
C PHE A 156 2.97 -6.52 1.95
N TYR A 157 2.23 -7.46 2.54
CA TYR A 157 0.93 -7.88 2.02
C TYR A 157 -0.14 -6.81 2.22
N THR A 158 -0.08 -6.07 3.34
CA THR A 158 -0.93 -4.90 3.55
C THR A 158 -0.66 -3.83 2.50
N LEU A 159 0.60 -3.58 2.16
CA LEU A 159 0.94 -2.63 1.09
C LEU A 159 0.37 -3.06 -0.27
N VAL A 160 0.44 -4.35 -0.61
CA VAL A 160 -0.19 -4.87 -1.83
C VAL A 160 -1.70 -4.63 -1.83
N ARG A 161 -2.38 -4.82 -0.69
CA ARG A 161 -3.81 -4.52 -0.56
C ARG A 161 -4.11 -3.03 -0.75
N GLU A 162 -3.27 -2.14 -0.24
CA GLU A 162 -3.42 -0.70 -0.47
C GLU A 162 -3.24 -0.33 -1.96
N ILE A 163 -2.27 -0.94 -2.66
CA ILE A 163 -2.11 -0.76 -4.11
C ILE A 163 -3.34 -1.24 -4.87
N ARG A 164 -3.88 -2.42 -4.53
CA ARG A 164 -5.12 -2.97 -5.12
C ARG A 164 -6.29 -2.00 -4.95
N GLN A 165 -6.49 -1.48 -3.73
CA GLN A 165 -7.54 -0.49 -3.44
C GLN A 165 -7.36 0.81 -4.24
N TYR A 166 -6.12 1.30 -4.36
CA TYR A 166 -5.82 2.50 -5.12
C TYR A 166 -6.12 2.33 -6.62
N ARG A 167 -5.67 1.22 -7.22
CA ARG A 167 -5.96 0.89 -8.63
C ARG A 167 -7.48 0.82 -8.88
N LEU A 168 -8.25 0.22 -7.96
CA LEU A 168 -9.72 0.19 -8.01
C LEU A 168 -10.37 1.58 -7.96
N LYS A 169 -9.90 2.46 -7.06
CA LYS A 169 -10.39 3.83 -6.94
C LYS A 169 -10.16 4.63 -8.23
N LYS A 170 -9.00 4.49 -8.87
CA LYS A 170 -8.68 5.17 -10.14
C LYS A 170 -9.65 4.80 -11.26
N ILE A 171 -9.90 3.50 -11.46
CA ILE A 171 -10.85 3.01 -12.47
C ILE A 171 -12.25 3.62 -12.24
N SER A 172 -12.70 3.69 -10.99
CA SER A 172 -14.03 4.25 -10.67
C SER A 172 -14.19 5.76 -10.89
N LYS A 173 -13.08 6.51 -10.93
CA LYS A 173 -13.08 7.96 -11.18
C LYS A 173 -13.11 8.26 -12.68
N GLU A 174 -12.41 7.46 -13.48
CA GLU A 174 -12.37 7.60 -14.96
C GLU A 174 -13.72 7.27 -15.61
N GLU A 175 -14.51 6.36 -15.05
CA GLU A 175 -15.87 6.07 -15.56
C GLU A 175 -16.91 7.17 -15.27
N LYS A 176 -16.61 8.13 -14.38
CA LYS A 176 -17.56 9.17 -13.95
C LYS A 176 -17.43 10.49 -14.71
N THR A 177 -16.46 10.65 -15.62
CA THR A 177 -16.35 11.84 -16.47
C THR A 177 -17.23 11.67 -17.73
N PRO A 178 -18.35 12.41 -17.86
CA PRO A 178 -19.24 12.29 -19.01
C PRO A 178 -18.62 13.06 -20.18
N GLY A 179 -17.81 12.40 -21.00
CA GLY A 179 -17.25 13.05 -22.19
C GLY A 179 -16.32 12.26 -23.10
N CYS A 180 -15.70 11.16 -22.63
CA CYS A 180 -14.76 10.41 -23.47
C CYS A 180 -14.90 8.89 -23.29
N VAL A 181 -16.09 8.35 -23.57
CA VAL A 181 -16.28 6.89 -23.75
C VAL A 181 -16.19 6.56 -25.24
N LYS A 182 -15.09 6.95 -25.88
CA LYS A 182 -14.67 6.36 -27.14
C LYS A 182 -13.14 6.23 -27.09
N ILE A 183 -12.68 5.03 -27.43
CA ILE A 183 -11.28 4.63 -27.63
C ILE A 183 -10.55 4.21 -26.32
N LYS A 184 -10.59 2.91 -26.03
CA LYS A 184 -9.41 2.00 -25.92
C LYS A 184 -9.83 0.68 -25.25
N LYS A 185 -10.35 -0.23 -26.07
CA LYS A 185 -10.58 -1.65 -25.74
C LYS A 185 -9.32 -2.52 -25.99
N CYS A 186 -8.13 -1.92 -26.14
CA CYS A 186 -6.95 -2.60 -26.71
C CYS A 186 -5.70 -2.68 -25.81
N ILE A 187 -5.75 -2.41 -24.51
CA ILE A 187 -4.58 -2.58 -23.62
C ILE A 187 -4.89 -3.50 -22.42
N ILE A 188 -6.08 -4.11 -22.39
CA ILE A 188 -6.51 -5.00 -21.31
C ILE A 188 -6.23 -6.45 -21.72
N MET A 189 -4.96 -6.81 -21.84
CA MET A 189 -4.53 -8.21 -21.86
C MET A 189 -3.61 -8.39 -20.66
N GLY A 190 -4.17 -8.78 -19.51
CA GLY A 190 -3.36 -9.08 -18.33
C GLY A 190 -4.03 -8.97 -16.96
N VAL A 191 -5.31 -8.61 -16.88
CA VAL A 191 -6.07 -8.70 -15.62
C VAL A 191 -7.01 -9.89 -15.76
N ASP A 192 -6.78 -10.93 -14.96
CA ASP A 192 -7.46 -12.22 -15.05
C ASP A 192 -8.99 -12.05 -15.14
N ASP A 193 -9.63 -12.81 -16.05
CA ASP A 193 -11.07 -12.80 -16.32
C ASP A 193 -11.93 -12.92 -15.04
N ALA A 194 -11.38 -13.53 -13.99
CA ALA A 194 -12.00 -13.64 -12.67
C ALA A 194 -12.27 -12.27 -12.02
N PHE A 195 -11.34 -11.31 -12.14
CA PHE A 195 -11.50 -9.97 -11.55
C PHE A 195 -12.59 -9.17 -12.29
N TYR A 196 -12.60 -9.23 -13.62
CA TYR A 196 -13.62 -8.56 -14.42
C TYR A 196 -15.01 -9.18 -14.18
N THR A 197 -15.06 -10.49 -13.96
CA THR A 197 -16.28 -11.22 -13.59
C THR A 197 -16.76 -10.81 -12.20
N LEU A 198 -15.88 -10.75 -11.21
CA LEU A 198 -16.21 -10.30 -9.85
C LEU A 198 -16.72 -8.85 -9.82
N VAL A 199 -16.06 -7.94 -10.54
CA VAL A 199 -16.52 -6.54 -10.67
C VAL A 199 -17.89 -6.47 -11.34
N ARG A 200 -18.14 -7.32 -12.36
CA ARG A 200 -19.48 -7.46 -12.98
C ARG A 200 -20.51 -8.04 -12.02
N GLU A 201 -20.16 -9.02 -11.20
CA GLU A 201 -21.03 -9.62 -10.17
C GLU A 201 -21.42 -8.59 -9.11
N ILE A 202 -20.43 -7.84 -8.59
CA ILE A 202 -20.63 -6.76 -7.63
C ILE A 202 -21.52 -5.67 -8.23
N ARG A 203 -21.32 -5.31 -9.52
CA ARG A 203 -22.18 -4.35 -10.25
C ARG A 203 -23.62 -4.84 -10.37
N LYS A 204 -23.83 -6.12 -10.75
CA LYS A 204 -25.17 -6.74 -10.82
C LYS A 204 -25.87 -6.72 -9.47
N HIS A 205 -25.17 -7.04 -8.38
CA HIS A 205 -25.74 -7.00 -7.03
C HIS A 205 -26.11 -5.59 -6.58
N LYS A 206 -25.27 -4.59 -6.86
CA LYS A 206 -25.52 -3.19 -6.49
C LYS A 206 -26.68 -2.58 -7.27
N GLU A 207 -26.84 -2.93 -8.54
CA GLU A 207 -28.00 -2.52 -9.36
C GLU A 207 -29.30 -3.19 -8.91
N LYS A 208 -29.26 -4.45 -8.49
CA LYS A 208 -30.43 -5.17 -7.94
C LYS A 208 -30.91 -4.54 -6.63
N MET A 209 -29.98 -4.26 -5.71
CA MET A 209 -30.28 -3.61 -4.42
C MET A 209 -30.84 -2.19 -4.58
N SER A 210 -30.38 -1.43 -5.59
CA SER A 210 -30.89 -0.09 -5.90
C SER A 210 -32.32 -0.11 -6.48
N LYS A 211 -32.65 -1.10 -7.31
CA LYS A 211 -33.99 -1.25 -7.90
C LYS A 211 -35.04 -1.70 -6.87
N ASP A 212 -34.67 -2.58 -5.94
CA ASP A 212 -35.59 -3.06 -4.89
C ASP A 212 -35.88 -1.99 -3.82
N GLY A 213 -34.89 -1.14 -3.49
CA GLY A 213 -35.09 0.01 -2.61
C GLY A 213 -36.04 1.08 -3.18
N LYS A 214 -36.04 1.29 -4.50
CA LYS A 214 -36.97 2.22 -5.18
C LYS A 214 -38.39 1.67 -5.28
N LYS A 215 -38.58 0.34 -5.36
CA LYS A 215 -39.93 -0.28 -5.39
C LYS A 215 -40.66 -0.16 -4.05
N LYS A 216 -39.96 -0.24 -2.92
CA LYS A 216 -40.59 -0.10 -1.57
C LYS A 216 -41.02 1.33 -1.24
N LYS A 217 -40.32 2.37 -1.72
CA LYS A 217 -40.69 3.78 -1.45
C LYS A 217 -41.89 4.31 -2.26
N LYS A 218 -42.31 3.63 -3.32
CA LYS A 218 -43.42 4.09 -4.20
C LYS A 218 -44.83 3.65 -3.76
N LYS A 219 -44.98 2.88 -2.67
CA LYS A 219 -46.28 2.36 -2.21
C LYS A 219 -46.95 3.12 -1.04
N SER A 220 -46.42 4.25 -0.58
CA SER A 220 -46.95 4.95 0.62
C SER A 220 -47.24 6.44 0.42
N LYS A 221 -47.85 6.83 -0.70
CA LYS A 221 -48.47 8.17 -0.82
C LYS A 221 -49.74 8.10 -1.65
N THR A 222 -50.86 7.77 -1.02
CA THR A 222 -52.19 8.06 -1.59
C THR A 222 -53.21 8.32 -0.49
N LYS A 223 -53.73 9.56 -0.52
CA LYS A 223 -55.03 10.07 -0.04
C LYS A 223 -55.35 10.04 1.47
N CYS A 224 -55.31 11.23 2.08
CA CYS A 224 -56.41 11.69 2.93
C CYS A 224 -57.02 12.92 2.25
N ILE A 225 -58.32 12.80 1.98
CA ILE A 225 -59.20 13.81 1.40
C ILE A 225 -59.81 14.58 2.57
N ILE A 226 -59.96 15.89 2.37
CA ILE A 226 -60.62 16.84 3.26
C ILE A 226 -62.13 16.54 3.28
N MET A 227 -62.70 16.32 4.46
CA MET A 227 -64.06 16.76 4.87
C MET A 227 -64.03 17.05 6.36
#